data_AF-A0A2K8NQU2-F1
#
_entry.id   AF-A0A2K8NQU2-F1
#
_cell.length_a   1.000
_cell.length_b   1.000
_cell.length_c   1.000
_cell.angle_alpha   90.00
_cell.angle_beta   90.00
_cell.angle_gamma   90.00
#
_symmetry.space_group_name_H-M   'P 1'
#
loop_
_entity.id
_entity.type
_entity.pdbx_description
1 polymer ?
#
loop_
_entity_poly.entity_id
_entity_poly.type
_entity_poly.pdbx_seq_one_letter_code
_entity_poly.pdbx_strand_id
1 'polypeptide(L)'
;MTKLLLLLSTTLVPIQVSPLLVTNFQNKNVTTNAFKENNASKPQTLEKLEMTVSARFYSDGQLAASLYDLFIHNDISNLEQKEIHQKLQSLTRVNVGVDLLDHEKEVEEWINEQTNKDDYFKIRNFEGKYLDDFTYREVFIKALSNSINEQKQPIILQSKGDCFLILGYDSETQEFFVGDSDKNGSKEWMEGVELLERLKFESEVAPIFIIAAKDTLKILGSEPREVGKVGLVKQELSYYHLPAAMKSLLAAHGLDYSQNDLYKELRKITGTPGNTEGIIIKDQEVSDYINKLTSADFGTFNLGQGFGIMKDETVAFNKSIQDSLKKNHPLILTNQTNSFVISEIEINEKNPWLSTITGMNPEKGKMVEVTCQRLTWFNRENTYLIGEKSAIENNVSVKSSEVAIDQKIVEMNNLEDGLDVKAFEIEINLTELTSVQNISRIKQNLVSFELPEFSTQIFKIDGNLETKTGLVLSTNELPDSDVQHWKGEIKSVLEFEDETTNEKIKTWVKSRIIIDQDFLGDLNLTIQILVGAESKQNKTQEDSQRLTGKVNLNSGKIFKVNRN
;
A
#
# COMPACT_ATOMS: atom_id res chain seq x y z
N MET A 1 -74.54 8.84 5.99
CA MET A 1 -74.03 9.50 7.22
C MET A 1 -72.85 8.66 7.73
N THR A 2 -71.58 9.00 7.43
CA THR A 2 -70.59 9.69 8.32
C THR A 2 -70.42 8.97 9.68
N LYS A 3 -69.24 8.56 10.20
CA LYS A 3 -67.82 9.03 10.18
C LYS A 3 -66.90 7.79 10.43
N LEU A 4 -65.76 7.55 9.76
CA LEU A 4 -64.39 8.10 9.86
C LEU A 4 -63.77 8.24 11.27
N LEU A 5 -62.77 7.40 11.59
CA LEU A 5 -61.51 7.84 12.24
C LEU A 5 -60.39 6.79 12.09
N LEU A 6 -59.23 7.27 11.59
CA LEU A 6 -57.93 6.60 11.45
C LEU A 6 -57.30 6.24 12.81
N LEU A 7 -56.48 5.18 12.83
CA LEU A 7 -55.29 5.16 13.70
C LEU A 7 -54.14 4.33 13.09
N LEU A 8 -52.95 4.92 13.22
CA LEU A 8 -51.71 4.65 12.51
C LEU A 8 -50.93 3.42 13.01
N SER A 9 -50.23 2.81 12.06
CA SER A 9 -49.07 1.95 12.21
C SER A 9 -47.89 2.66 12.88
N THR A 10 -47.22 2.01 13.84
CA THR A 10 -45.81 2.30 14.17
C THR A 10 -45.02 1.00 14.19
N THR A 11 -43.99 0.97 13.35
CA THR A 11 -42.97 -0.06 13.22
C THR A 11 -41.91 0.11 14.30
N LEU A 12 -41.67 -0.95 15.05
CA LEU A 12 -40.53 -1.11 15.95
C LEU A 12 -39.25 -1.31 15.13
N VAL A 13 -38.26 -0.43 15.31
CA VAL A 13 -36.88 -0.61 14.85
C VAL A 13 -36.11 -1.39 15.92
N PRO A 14 -35.32 -2.43 15.58
CA PRO A 14 -34.43 -3.07 16.53
C PRO A 14 -33.15 -2.26 16.70
N ILE A 15 -32.81 -1.96 17.96
CA ILE A 15 -31.54 -1.39 18.39
C ILE A 15 -30.45 -2.47 18.21
N GLN A 16 -29.54 -2.28 17.25
CA GLN A 16 -28.29 -3.02 17.21
C GLN A 16 -27.28 -2.36 18.14
N VAL A 17 -26.90 -3.11 19.17
CA VAL A 17 -25.85 -2.77 20.13
C VAL A 17 -24.49 -3.01 19.46
N SER A 18 -23.66 -1.97 19.38
CA SER A 18 -22.24 -2.09 18.99
C SER A 18 -21.47 -2.87 20.06
N PRO A 19 -20.67 -3.90 19.72
CA PRO A 19 -19.75 -4.48 20.69
C PRO A 19 -18.54 -3.55 20.86
N LEU A 20 -18.44 -2.93 22.03
CA LEU A 20 -17.21 -2.35 22.59
C LEU A 20 -16.26 -3.51 22.93
N LEU A 21 -15.25 -3.75 22.08
CA LEU A 21 -14.09 -4.56 22.44
C LEU A 21 -12.99 -3.63 22.95
N VAL A 22 -12.92 -3.54 24.28
CA VAL A 22 -11.79 -3.01 25.03
C VAL A 22 -10.71 -4.10 25.06
N THR A 23 -9.58 -3.91 24.39
CA THR A 23 -8.40 -4.74 24.59
C THR A 23 -7.62 -4.24 25.81
N ASN A 24 -7.92 -4.81 26.98
CA ASN A 24 -7.03 -4.77 28.14
C ASN A 24 -5.87 -5.74 27.91
N PHE A 25 -4.68 -5.24 27.57
CA PHE A 25 -3.45 -6.02 27.71
C PHE A 25 -3.06 -6.05 29.20
N GLN A 26 -3.56 -7.06 29.92
CA GLN A 26 -2.99 -7.45 31.20
C GLN A 26 -1.79 -8.38 30.93
N ASN A 27 -0.59 -7.85 31.11
CA ASN A 27 0.64 -8.63 31.25
C ASN A 27 0.49 -9.60 32.44
N LYS A 28 0.38 -10.90 32.14
CA LYS A 28 0.62 -11.96 33.11
C LYS A 28 1.97 -12.60 32.81
N ASN A 29 2.91 -12.27 33.68
CA ASN A 29 4.18 -12.94 33.89
C ASN A 29 4.05 -14.47 33.88
N VAL A 30 4.80 -15.12 33.00
CA VAL A 30 5.37 -16.44 33.27
C VAL A 30 6.84 -16.41 32.87
N THR A 31 7.64 -16.40 33.93
CA THR A 31 9.07 -16.69 34.05
C THR A 31 9.68 -17.67 33.04
N THR A 32 10.81 -17.28 32.46
CA THR A 32 11.94 -18.19 32.22
C THR A 32 13.24 -17.50 32.65
N ASN A 33 13.60 -17.73 33.91
CA ASN A 33 14.98 -17.63 34.38
C ASN A 33 15.76 -18.83 33.82
N ALA A 34 16.78 -18.59 33.00
CA ALA A 34 17.99 -19.39 32.96
C ALA A 34 19.05 -18.63 32.16
N PHE A 35 20.31 -18.82 32.54
CA PHE A 35 21.54 -18.25 31.96
C PHE A 35 21.94 -16.84 32.43
N LYS A 36 22.25 -16.77 33.73
CA LYS A 36 23.56 -16.23 34.12
C LYS A 36 24.57 -17.37 34.22
N GLU A 37 25.74 -17.09 33.66
CA GLU A 37 27.08 -17.60 34.01
C GLU A 37 27.35 -19.11 33.94
N ASN A 38 28.17 -19.51 32.96
CA ASN A 38 29.39 -20.23 33.29
C ASN A 38 30.47 -20.07 32.21
N ASN A 39 31.66 -19.73 32.71
CA ASN A 39 32.92 -19.63 32.00
C ASN A 39 33.42 -20.98 31.47
N ALA A 40 34.39 -20.88 30.55
CA ALA A 40 35.35 -21.89 30.08
C ALA A 40 34.95 -22.69 28.84
N SER A 41 35.36 -22.21 27.65
CA SER A 41 36.56 -22.73 26.95
C SER A 41 36.67 -22.11 25.53
N LYS A 42 37.84 -21.54 25.22
CA LYS A 42 38.27 -21.09 23.87
C LYS A 42 38.46 -22.30 22.94
N PRO A 43 38.34 -22.14 21.60
CA PRO A 43 39.51 -21.77 20.76
C PRO A 43 39.24 -20.50 19.92
N GLN A 44 40.18 -19.54 19.83
CA GLN A 44 41.07 -19.30 18.67
C GLN A 44 40.27 -19.06 17.36
N THR A 45 40.30 -17.93 16.65
CA THR A 45 41.24 -16.80 16.55
C THR A 45 40.49 -15.70 15.80
N LEU A 46 40.32 -14.52 16.37
CA LEU A 46 40.14 -13.29 15.58
C LEU A 46 41.13 -12.30 16.17
N GLU A 47 42.17 -12.03 15.41
CA GLU A 47 43.26 -11.15 15.79
C GLU A 47 42.72 -9.74 16.07
N LYS A 48 43.23 -9.19 17.18
CA LYS A 48 43.29 -7.76 17.43
C LYS A 48 43.77 -7.03 16.18
N LEU A 49 42.93 -6.14 15.66
CA LEU A 49 43.41 -4.91 15.02
C LEU A 49 43.29 -3.80 16.05
N GLU A 50 44.23 -3.80 17.00
CA GLU A 50 44.63 -2.58 17.71
C GLU A 50 45.34 -1.67 16.70
N MET A 51 44.61 -0.79 16.01
CA MET A 51 45.22 0.38 15.39
C MET A 51 45.22 1.53 16.41
N THR A 52 46.35 1.60 17.11
CA THR A 52 46.78 2.81 17.80
C THR A 52 47.14 3.84 16.72
N VAL A 53 46.21 4.75 16.39
CA VAL A 53 46.54 5.97 15.63
C VAL A 53 46.46 7.15 16.59
N SER A 54 47.55 7.90 16.60
CA SER A 54 47.90 8.89 17.60
C SER A 54 46.91 10.06 17.68
N ALA A 55 46.43 10.30 18.90
CA ALA A 55 45.93 11.58 19.39
C ALA A 55 46.88 12.74 19.00
N ARG A 56 46.48 13.65 18.08
CA ARG A 56 46.93 15.07 17.98
C ARG A 56 46.43 15.93 16.78
N PHE A 57 45.35 15.60 16.06
CA PHE A 57 44.83 16.44 14.95
C PHE A 57 43.37 16.91 15.09
N TYR A 58 42.78 16.88 16.28
CA TYR A 58 41.35 16.54 16.43
C TYR A 58 40.30 17.68 16.48
N SER A 59 40.62 18.95 16.24
CA SER A 59 39.54 19.96 16.03
C SER A 59 39.15 20.15 14.57
N ASP A 60 40.02 19.82 13.62
CA ASP A 60 39.87 20.25 12.22
C ASP A 60 39.47 19.10 11.27
N GLY A 61 39.36 17.86 11.78
CA GLY A 61 39.22 16.63 11.00
C GLY A 61 37.96 15.80 11.27
N GLN A 62 36.95 16.36 11.94
CA GLN A 62 35.75 15.64 12.34
C GLN A 62 34.99 15.02 11.14
N LEU A 63 34.74 15.81 10.08
CA LEU A 63 34.10 15.31 8.86
C LEU A 63 34.93 14.21 8.18
N ALA A 64 36.27 14.33 8.20
CA ALA A 64 37.16 13.31 7.65
C ALA A 64 37.08 11.99 8.45
N ALA A 65 36.90 12.07 9.77
CA ALA A 65 36.67 10.90 10.63
C ALA A 65 35.34 10.23 10.29
N SER A 66 34.25 11.01 10.21
CA SER A 66 32.92 10.50 9.87
C SER A 66 32.88 9.85 8.48
N LEU A 67 33.56 10.44 7.48
CA LEU A 67 33.67 9.86 6.14
C LEU A 67 34.54 8.60 6.11
N TYR A 68 35.63 8.57 6.87
CA TYR A 68 36.46 7.36 7.03
C TYR A 68 35.63 6.19 7.59
N ASP A 69 34.90 6.43 8.67
CA ASP A 69 34.03 5.42 9.28
C ASP A 69 32.88 5.02 8.35
N LEU A 70 32.31 5.97 7.59
CA LEU A 70 31.30 5.69 6.57
C LEU A 70 31.86 4.79 5.44
N PHE A 71 33.07 5.05 4.97
CA PHE A 71 33.72 4.24 3.93
C PHE A 71 34.04 2.83 4.42
N ILE A 72 34.52 2.69 5.67
CA ILE A 72 34.71 1.38 6.29
C ILE A 72 33.38 0.64 6.43
N HIS A 73 32.35 1.31 6.93
CA HIS A 73 31.06 0.67 7.19
C HIS A 73 30.43 0.09 5.91
N ASN A 74 30.65 0.75 4.78
CA ASN A 74 30.10 0.33 3.51
C ASN A 74 31.08 -0.48 2.63
N ASP A 75 32.28 -0.77 3.12
CA ASP A 75 33.36 -1.47 2.38
C ASP A 75 33.70 -0.77 1.04
N ILE A 76 33.78 0.55 1.07
CA ILE A 76 33.81 1.43 -0.11
C ILE A 76 35.22 1.85 -0.54
N SER A 77 36.15 2.03 0.40
CA SER A 77 37.47 2.62 0.11
C SER A 77 38.55 2.21 1.11
N ASN A 78 39.81 2.18 0.66
CA ASN A 78 41.01 1.94 1.48
C ASN A 78 41.74 3.24 1.87
N LEU A 79 41.12 4.41 1.69
CA LEU A 79 41.75 5.68 2.03
C LEU A 79 41.94 5.81 3.55
N GLU A 80 43.12 6.27 3.96
CA GLU A 80 43.35 6.63 5.36
C GLU A 80 42.64 7.94 5.70
N GLN A 81 42.20 8.11 6.95
CA GLN A 81 41.57 9.36 7.43
C GLN A 81 42.38 10.62 7.10
N LYS A 82 43.72 10.52 7.15
CA LYS A 82 44.63 11.62 6.81
C LYS A 82 44.54 12.02 5.34
N GLU A 83 44.39 11.05 4.43
CA GLU A 83 44.24 11.28 3.00
C GLU A 83 42.89 11.95 2.70
N ILE A 84 41.82 11.48 3.36
CA ILE A 84 40.49 12.09 3.32
C ILE A 84 40.57 13.56 3.77
N HIS A 85 41.22 13.83 4.91
CA HIS A 85 41.37 15.20 5.42
C HIS A 85 42.15 16.12 4.46
N GLN A 86 43.29 15.66 3.94
CA GLN A 86 44.10 16.43 2.97
C GLN A 86 43.32 16.72 1.68
N LYS A 87 42.54 15.73 1.22
CA LYS A 87 41.71 15.88 0.03
C LYS A 87 40.58 16.89 0.26
N LEU A 88 39.89 16.82 1.39
CA LEU A 88 38.88 17.80 1.77
C LEU A 88 39.45 19.22 1.84
N GLN A 89 40.61 19.43 2.48
CA GLN A 89 41.29 20.74 2.51
C GLN A 89 41.63 21.26 1.11
N SER A 90 42.03 20.36 0.20
CA SER A 90 42.32 20.74 -1.19
C SER A 90 41.08 21.17 -1.97
N LEU A 91 39.92 20.56 -1.69
CA LEU A 91 38.65 20.86 -2.33
C LEU A 91 38.06 22.16 -1.79
N THR A 92 38.00 22.32 -0.46
CA THR A 92 37.43 23.52 0.18
C THR A 92 38.38 24.72 0.17
N ARG A 93 39.66 24.53 -0.19
CA ARG A 93 40.69 25.59 -0.22
C ARG A 93 40.91 26.26 1.14
N VAL A 94 40.54 25.58 2.23
CA VAL A 94 40.72 26.05 3.60
C VAL A 94 41.78 25.20 4.30
N ASN A 95 42.77 25.87 4.91
CA ASN A 95 43.88 25.20 5.61
C ASN A 95 43.58 24.87 7.09
N VAL A 96 42.46 25.36 7.62
CA VAL A 96 42.05 25.22 9.04
C VAL A 96 40.55 24.94 9.09
N GLY A 97 40.17 23.70 9.42
CA GLY A 97 38.78 23.22 9.36
C GLY A 97 38.26 22.95 7.93
N VAL A 98 37.31 22.03 7.81
CA VAL A 98 36.61 21.73 6.55
C VAL A 98 35.20 22.29 6.65
N ASP A 99 34.91 23.36 5.91
CA ASP A 99 33.55 23.90 5.71
C ASP A 99 33.06 23.50 4.33
N LEU A 100 31.85 22.94 4.25
CA LEU A 100 31.25 22.49 2.99
C LEU A 100 30.51 23.59 2.25
N LEU A 101 30.31 24.76 2.87
CA LEU A 101 29.61 25.87 2.25
C LEU A 101 30.29 26.28 0.95
N ASP A 102 29.51 26.38 -0.14
CA ASP A 102 29.95 26.68 -1.51
C ASP A 102 30.83 25.61 -2.18
N HIS A 103 31.11 24.49 -1.49
CA HIS A 103 31.97 23.39 -1.96
C HIS A 103 31.24 22.03 -2.00
N GLU A 104 29.92 22.01 -1.81
CA GLU A 104 29.13 20.79 -1.65
C GLU A 104 29.27 19.87 -2.86
N LYS A 105 29.19 20.43 -4.07
CA LYS A 105 29.26 19.69 -5.32
C LYS A 105 30.64 19.05 -5.54
N GLU A 106 31.71 19.77 -5.24
CA GLU A 106 33.09 19.28 -5.41
C GLU A 106 33.39 18.13 -4.45
N VAL A 107 32.87 18.21 -3.22
CA VAL A 107 33.00 17.14 -2.21
C VAL A 107 32.10 15.95 -2.53
N GLU A 108 30.86 16.18 -2.99
CA GLU A 108 29.94 15.14 -3.42
C GLU A 108 30.51 14.32 -4.58
N GLU A 109 31.00 14.98 -5.63
CA GLU A 109 31.63 14.32 -6.78
C GLU A 109 32.81 13.45 -6.33
N TRP A 110 33.67 13.99 -5.47
CA TRP A 110 34.81 13.24 -4.95
C TRP A 110 34.42 12.03 -4.10
N ILE A 111 33.46 12.17 -3.18
CA ILE A 111 32.95 11.05 -2.37
C ILE A 111 32.43 9.95 -3.30
N ASN A 112 31.66 10.32 -4.33
CA ASN A 112 31.09 9.37 -5.29
C ASN A 112 32.16 8.69 -6.15
N GLU A 113 33.22 9.40 -6.55
CA GLU A 113 34.40 8.81 -7.22
C GLU A 113 35.03 7.69 -6.37
N GLN A 114 35.06 7.83 -5.04
CA GLN A 114 35.60 6.79 -4.16
C GLN A 114 34.72 5.55 -4.10
N THR A 115 33.47 5.64 -4.54
CA THR A 115 32.48 4.58 -4.39
C THR A 115 32.26 3.72 -5.63
N ASN A 116 32.91 4.05 -6.76
CA ASN A 116 32.67 3.44 -8.08
C ASN A 116 31.17 3.37 -8.45
N LYS A 117 30.35 4.25 -7.86
CA LYS A 117 28.91 4.36 -8.06
C LYS A 117 28.61 5.83 -8.33
N ASP A 118 28.16 6.14 -9.54
CA ASP A 118 27.70 7.48 -9.87
C ASP A 118 26.52 7.86 -8.95
N ASP A 119 26.60 9.03 -8.31
CA ASP A 119 25.57 9.63 -7.47
C ASP A 119 25.13 8.82 -6.21
N TYR A 120 26.03 8.08 -5.55
CA TYR A 120 25.65 7.28 -4.39
C TYR A 120 25.33 8.14 -3.15
N PHE A 121 26.20 9.08 -2.80
CA PHE A 121 25.98 10.06 -1.74
C PHE A 121 25.58 11.41 -2.33
N LYS A 122 24.72 12.14 -1.61
CA LYS A 122 24.44 13.54 -1.89
C LYS A 122 24.73 14.41 -0.66
N ILE A 123 25.01 15.69 -0.88
CA ILE A 123 25.13 16.69 0.18
C ILE A 123 23.94 17.66 0.09
N ARG A 124 23.16 17.75 1.16
CA ARG A 124 22.05 18.72 1.24
C ARG A 124 22.34 19.77 2.31
N ASN A 125 22.26 21.04 1.91
CA ASN A 125 22.25 22.17 2.83
C ASN A 125 20.84 22.32 3.44
N PHE A 126 20.77 22.33 4.77
CA PHE A 126 19.57 22.55 5.54
C PHE A 126 19.73 23.83 6.39
N GLU A 127 18.85 24.82 6.23
CA GLU A 127 18.96 26.05 7.01
C GLU A 127 18.60 25.78 8.49
N GLY A 128 19.55 25.99 9.40
CA GLY A 128 19.39 25.69 10.82
C GLY A 128 18.19 26.38 11.51
N LYS A 129 17.67 27.48 10.94
CA LYS A 129 16.51 28.22 11.46
C LYS A 129 15.24 27.36 11.56
N TYR A 130 15.12 26.31 10.75
CA TYR A 130 13.97 25.40 10.80
C TYR A 130 13.98 24.52 12.05
N LEU A 131 15.13 24.32 12.70
CA LEU A 131 15.21 23.54 13.95
C LEU A 131 14.71 24.30 15.18
N ASP A 132 14.43 25.59 15.07
CA ASP A 132 13.81 26.40 16.13
C ASP A 132 12.29 26.18 16.23
N ASP A 133 11.66 25.68 15.17
CA ASP A 133 10.26 25.24 15.22
C ASP A 133 10.18 23.79 15.73
N PHE A 134 9.45 23.61 16.82
CA PHE A 134 9.22 22.32 17.46
C PHE A 134 8.69 21.25 16.49
N THR A 135 7.76 21.64 15.61
CA THR A 135 7.14 20.76 14.61
C THR A 135 8.18 20.25 13.62
N TYR A 136 9.05 21.14 13.14
CA TYR A 136 10.10 20.80 12.20
C TYR A 136 11.17 19.93 12.84
N ARG A 137 11.50 20.19 14.11
CA ARG A 137 12.42 19.35 14.89
C ARG A 137 11.91 17.92 14.98
N GLU A 138 10.64 17.70 15.33
CA GLU A 138 10.05 16.36 15.39
C GLU A 138 10.01 15.66 14.04
N VAL A 139 9.62 16.38 12.97
CA VAL A 139 9.57 15.81 11.61
C VAL A 139 10.97 15.43 11.14
N PHE A 140 11.99 16.24 11.42
CA PHE A 140 13.36 15.95 11.06
C PHE A 140 13.91 14.73 11.82
N ILE A 141 13.66 14.63 13.13
CA ILE A 141 14.01 13.45 13.94
C ILE A 141 13.34 12.20 13.37
N LYS A 142 12.05 12.27 13.06
CA LYS A 142 11.30 11.13 12.49
C LYS A 142 11.85 10.72 11.11
N ALA A 143 12.22 11.69 10.28
CA ALA A 143 12.82 11.41 8.98
C ALA A 143 14.20 10.76 9.10
N LEU A 144 15.02 11.20 10.08
CA LEU A 144 16.29 10.56 10.43
C LEU A 144 16.07 9.14 10.95
N SER A 145 15.14 8.92 11.88
CA SER A 145 14.87 7.58 12.45
C SER A 145 14.41 6.59 11.39
N ASN A 146 13.49 7.01 10.51
CA ASN A 146 13.00 6.16 9.42
C ASN A 146 14.13 5.81 8.44
N SER A 147 14.95 6.80 8.10
CA SER A 147 16.10 6.60 7.22
C SER A 147 17.10 5.58 7.78
N ILE A 148 17.44 5.68 9.07
CA ILE A 148 18.37 4.77 9.72
C ILE A 148 17.77 3.36 9.91
N ASN A 149 16.50 3.26 10.34
CA ASN A 149 15.86 1.96 10.60
C ASN A 149 15.55 1.17 9.34
N GLU A 150 14.98 1.82 8.31
CA GLU A 150 14.48 1.12 7.13
C GLU A 150 15.57 0.85 6.11
N GLN A 151 16.43 1.85 5.86
CA GLN A 151 17.48 1.73 4.84
C GLN A 151 18.77 1.14 5.41
N LYS A 152 18.93 1.14 6.74
CA LYS A 152 20.17 0.72 7.43
C LYS A 152 21.41 1.41 6.88
N GLN A 153 21.25 2.66 6.45
CA GLN A 153 22.31 3.46 5.85
C GLN A 153 22.79 4.50 6.85
N PRO A 154 24.10 4.62 7.13
CA PRO A 154 24.62 5.67 7.99
C PRO A 154 24.39 7.06 7.39
N ILE A 155 24.22 8.05 8.27
CA ILE A 155 24.02 9.46 7.90
C ILE A 155 25.08 10.30 8.61
N ILE A 156 25.74 11.21 7.89
CA ILE A 156 26.58 12.23 8.50
C ILE A 156 25.79 13.53 8.58
N LEU A 157 25.73 14.11 9.78
CA LEU A 157 25.27 15.48 10.00
C LEU A 157 26.49 16.34 10.35
N GLN A 158 26.66 17.47 9.65
CA GLN A 158 27.76 18.39 9.90
C GLN A 158 27.23 19.82 10.00
N SER A 159 27.65 20.52 11.05
CA SER A 159 27.50 21.96 11.19
C SER A 159 28.89 22.60 11.29
N LYS A 160 28.95 23.93 11.45
CA LYS A 160 30.21 24.68 11.59
C LYS A 160 31.05 24.26 12.81
N GLY A 161 30.44 23.65 13.82
CA GLY A 161 31.10 23.27 15.07
C GLY A 161 31.19 21.76 15.32
N ASP A 162 30.19 21.00 14.90
CA ASP A 162 30.05 19.59 15.25
C ASP A 162 29.82 18.72 14.00
N CYS A 163 30.25 17.46 14.07
CA CYS A 163 29.94 16.44 13.08
C CYS A 163 29.62 15.11 13.75
N PHE A 164 28.44 14.56 13.40
CA PHE A 164 27.95 13.29 13.92
C PHE A 164 27.79 12.27 12.79
N LEU A 165 28.26 11.05 13.03
CA LEU A 165 27.93 9.89 12.22
C LEU A 165 26.83 9.07 12.91
N ILE A 166 25.63 9.06 12.35
CA ILE A 166 24.50 8.29 12.85
C ILE A 166 24.56 6.89 12.25
N LEU A 167 24.61 5.87 13.11
CA LEU A 167 24.80 4.47 12.73
C LEU A 167 23.59 3.57 13.05
N GLY A 168 22.70 4.02 13.93
CA GLY A 168 21.58 3.21 14.41
C GLY A 168 20.52 4.07 15.10
N TYR A 169 19.33 3.49 15.29
CA TYR A 169 18.23 4.11 16.04
C TYR A 169 17.52 3.02 16.85
N ASP A 170 17.24 3.31 18.11
CA ASP A 170 16.48 2.43 19.00
C ASP A 170 15.05 2.97 19.11
N SER A 171 14.09 2.21 18.60
CA SER A 171 12.68 2.59 18.63
C SER A 171 12.06 2.56 20.02
N GLU A 172 12.63 1.81 20.97
CA GLU A 172 12.13 1.72 22.34
C GLU A 172 12.55 2.93 23.16
N THR A 173 13.80 3.38 23.02
CA THR A 173 14.33 4.55 23.76
C THR A 173 14.24 5.86 22.98
N GLN A 174 13.98 5.80 21.67
CA GLN A 174 14.00 6.95 20.74
C GLN A 174 15.37 7.65 20.64
N GLU A 175 16.43 6.89 20.85
CA GLU A 175 17.80 7.38 20.79
C GLU A 175 18.49 6.97 19.49
N PHE A 176 19.37 7.84 19.00
CA PHE A 176 20.28 7.56 17.89
C PHE A 176 21.60 7.02 18.43
N PHE A 177 22.12 5.97 17.80
CA PHE A 177 23.48 5.52 18.03
C PHE A 177 24.41 6.37 17.16
N VAL A 178 25.12 7.31 17.79
CA VAL A 178 25.95 8.31 17.13
C VAL A 178 27.43 8.12 17.46
N GLY A 179 28.28 8.23 16.45
CA GLY A 179 29.70 8.47 16.63
C GLY A 179 29.94 9.95 16.80
N ASP A 180 30.35 10.35 18.01
CA ASP A 180 30.73 11.72 18.33
C ASP A 180 32.23 11.91 18.07
N SER A 181 32.53 12.77 17.11
CA SER A 181 33.89 13.05 16.69
C SER A 181 34.68 13.89 17.72
N ASP A 182 34.00 14.62 18.62
CA ASP A 182 34.63 15.42 19.69
C ASP A 182 35.13 14.57 20.86
N LYS A 183 34.48 13.44 21.10
CA LYS A 183 34.81 12.52 22.20
C LYS A 183 35.70 11.36 21.73
N ASN A 184 36.69 11.65 20.89
CA ASN A 184 37.71 10.67 20.48
C ASN A 184 37.10 9.44 19.74
N GLY A 185 36.01 9.64 18.99
CA GLY A 185 35.27 8.58 18.30
C GLY A 185 34.42 7.70 19.23
N SER A 186 34.08 8.18 20.44
CA SER A 186 33.16 7.46 21.31
C SER A 186 31.79 7.35 20.65
N LYS A 187 31.23 6.15 20.67
CA LYS A 187 29.86 5.91 20.22
C LYS A 187 28.95 5.94 21.42
N GLU A 188 27.90 6.76 21.36
CA GLU A 188 26.92 6.89 22.42
C GLU A 188 25.49 6.84 21.86
N TRP A 189 24.54 6.51 22.72
CA TRP A 189 23.12 6.70 22.44
C TRP A 189 22.75 8.13 22.84
N MET A 190 22.09 8.85 21.94
CA MET A 190 21.76 10.26 22.10
C MET A 190 20.32 10.51 21.65
N GLU A 191 19.55 11.24 22.46
CA GLU A 191 18.19 11.63 22.06
C GLU A 191 18.24 12.54 20.83
N GLY A 192 17.26 12.40 19.93
CA GLY A 192 17.19 13.22 18.71
C GLY A 192 17.16 14.72 18.98
N VAL A 193 16.56 15.14 20.09
CA VAL A 193 16.52 16.55 20.50
C VAL A 193 17.90 17.05 20.92
N GLU A 194 18.62 16.26 21.71
CA GLU A 194 19.98 16.57 22.15
C GLU A 194 20.94 16.65 20.95
N LEU A 195 20.85 15.70 20.01
CA LEU A 195 21.63 15.69 18.78
C LEU A 195 21.48 17.00 17.98
N LEU A 196 20.24 17.47 17.84
CA LEU A 196 19.96 18.70 17.10
C LEU A 196 20.36 19.95 17.87
N GLU A 197 20.31 19.93 19.21
CA GLU A 197 20.80 21.03 20.04
C GLU A 197 22.32 21.18 19.96
N ARG A 198 23.06 20.08 19.90
CA ARG A 198 24.52 20.13 19.70
C ARG A 198 24.91 20.64 18.32
N LEU A 199 24.13 20.29 17.28
CA LEU A 199 24.32 20.84 15.93
C LEU A 199 24.03 22.34 15.83
N LYS A 200 23.30 22.94 16.78
CA LYS A 200 23.04 24.39 16.83
C LYS A 200 24.21 25.13 17.46
N PHE A 201 24.92 25.90 16.64
CA PHE A 201 25.95 26.82 17.14
C PHE A 201 25.31 28.10 17.71
N GLU A 202 25.67 28.50 18.93
CA GLU A 202 24.97 29.46 19.81
C GLU A 202 24.76 30.90 19.29
N SER A 203 25.07 31.25 18.04
CA SER A 203 24.92 32.65 17.59
C SER A 203 24.61 32.94 16.12
N GLU A 204 24.56 31.94 15.23
CA GLU A 204 24.22 32.17 13.81
C GLU A 204 23.37 31.04 13.25
N VAL A 205 22.52 31.36 12.26
CA VAL A 205 21.80 30.38 11.42
C VAL A 205 22.83 29.66 10.56
N ALA A 206 23.59 28.74 11.17
CA ALA A 206 24.57 27.95 10.46
C ALA A 206 23.85 26.87 9.63
N PRO A 207 24.26 26.65 8.38
CA PRO A 207 23.75 25.54 7.58
C PRO A 207 24.16 24.21 8.23
N ILE A 208 23.24 23.24 8.19
CA ILE A 208 23.51 21.85 8.54
C ILE A 208 23.61 21.09 7.22
N PHE A 209 24.76 20.46 7.00
CA PHE A 209 25.01 19.62 5.86
C PHE A 209 24.70 18.17 6.21
N ILE A 210 23.88 17.54 5.37
CA ILE A 210 23.52 16.13 5.48
C ILE A 210 24.22 15.37 4.36
N ILE A 211 25.06 14.41 4.71
CA ILE A 211 25.70 13.49 3.77
C ILE A 211 25.10 12.11 3.98
N ALA A 212 24.34 11.63 3.00
CA ALA A 212 23.74 10.31 3.05
C ALA A 212 23.49 9.77 1.64
N ALA A 213 23.12 8.49 1.53
CA ALA A 213 22.79 7.88 0.26
C ALA A 213 21.65 8.64 -0.45
N LYS A 214 21.65 8.71 -1.78
CA LYS A 214 20.68 9.48 -2.58
C LYS A 214 19.23 9.13 -2.27
N ASP A 215 18.92 7.86 -1.99
CA ASP A 215 17.57 7.42 -1.62
C ASP A 215 17.19 7.81 -0.20
N THR A 216 18.14 7.75 0.74
CA THR A 216 18.00 8.31 2.09
C THR A 216 17.73 9.81 2.05
N LEU A 217 18.45 10.53 1.18
CA LEU A 217 18.22 11.94 0.93
C LEU A 217 16.97 12.25 0.12
N LYS A 218 16.21 11.30 -0.42
CA LYS A 218 14.84 11.57 -0.90
C LYS A 218 13.86 11.67 0.26
N ILE A 219 14.04 10.83 1.28
CA ILE A 219 13.23 10.83 2.51
C ILE A 219 13.51 12.10 3.32
N LEU A 220 14.79 12.46 3.47
CA LEU A 220 15.23 13.73 4.07
C LEU A 220 15.11 14.92 3.09
N GLY A 221 14.87 14.64 1.81
CA GLY A 221 14.88 15.52 0.61
C GLY A 221 13.55 16.11 0.24
N SER A 222 12.47 15.41 0.58
CA SER A 222 11.24 16.09 0.94
C SER A 222 11.66 17.17 1.91
N GLU A 223 11.62 18.45 1.49
CA GLU A 223 11.34 19.50 2.47
C GLU A 223 10.30 18.89 3.41
N PRO A 224 10.47 19.00 4.75
CA PRO A 224 9.36 18.77 5.64
C PRO A 224 8.24 19.53 4.98
N ARG A 225 7.26 18.81 4.39
CA ARG A 225 6.20 19.50 3.68
C ARG A 225 5.75 20.46 4.76
N GLU A 226 5.74 21.76 4.48
CA GLU A 226 4.74 22.58 5.13
C GLU A 226 3.47 21.86 4.71
N VAL A 227 3.04 20.93 5.56
CA VAL A 227 1.73 20.33 5.50
C VAL A 227 0.91 21.57 5.39
N GLY A 228 0.31 21.83 4.21
CA GLY A 228 -0.70 22.86 4.10
C GLY A 228 -1.68 22.45 5.19
N LYS A 229 -1.59 23.11 6.36
CA LYS A 229 -2.10 22.55 7.62
C LYS A 229 -3.60 22.51 7.41
N VAL A 230 -4.11 21.34 7.04
CA VAL A 230 -5.54 21.15 6.83
C VAL A 230 -6.19 21.52 8.15
N GLY A 231 -7.21 22.38 8.09
CA GLY A 231 -7.83 22.89 9.30
C GLY A 231 -8.43 21.73 10.10
N LEU A 232 -8.19 21.68 11.41
CA LEU A 232 -8.85 20.71 12.27
C LEU A 232 -10.29 21.16 12.52
N VAL A 233 -11.22 20.61 11.74
CA VAL A 233 -12.61 21.07 11.71
C VAL A 233 -13.54 19.92 12.08
N LYS A 234 -14.26 20.07 13.19
CA LYS A 234 -15.36 19.17 13.54
C LYS A 234 -16.63 19.62 12.85
N GLN A 235 -17.36 18.71 12.22
CA GLN A 235 -18.66 18.99 11.62
C GLN A 235 -19.68 19.43 12.70
N GLU A 236 -20.39 20.52 12.44
CA GLU A 236 -21.39 21.06 13.37
C GLU A 236 -22.66 20.21 13.42
N LEU A 237 -23.03 19.61 12.28
CA LEU A 237 -24.19 18.76 12.10
C LEU A 237 -23.78 17.46 11.39
N SER A 238 -24.58 16.40 11.52
CA SER A 238 -24.29 15.08 10.91
C SER A 238 -24.11 15.14 9.39
N TYR A 239 -24.83 16.05 8.73
CA TYR A 239 -24.79 16.26 7.28
C TYR A 239 -23.84 17.40 6.85
N TYR A 240 -22.99 17.90 7.76
CA TYR A 240 -21.97 18.91 7.47
C TYR A 240 -20.58 18.30 7.20
N HIS A 241 -20.49 17.00 6.92
CA HIS A 241 -19.22 16.33 6.61
C HIS A 241 -18.46 17.00 5.44
N LEU A 242 -19.13 17.29 4.32
CA LEU A 242 -18.50 17.95 3.16
C LEU A 242 -18.17 19.44 3.40
N PRO A 243 -19.06 20.27 3.99
CA PRO A 243 -18.71 21.64 4.39
C PRO A 243 -17.52 21.72 5.35
N ALA A 244 -17.44 20.79 6.32
CA ALA A 244 -16.32 20.72 7.26
C ALA A 244 -15.02 20.29 6.56
N ALA A 245 -15.08 19.32 5.65
CA ALA A 245 -13.95 18.92 4.81
C ALA A 245 -13.48 20.08 3.89
N MET A 246 -14.42 20.81 3.29
CA MET A 246 -14.13 21.99 2.48
C MET A 246 -13.47 23.09 3.32
N LYS A 247 -14.01 23.43 4.50
CA LYS A 247 -13.41 24.41 5.41
C LYS A 247 -11.97 24.03 5.76
N SER A 248 -11.72 22.74 6.02
CA SER A 248 -10.40 22.22 6.34
C SER A 248 -9.40 22.33 5.19
N LEU A 249 -9.84 21.99 3.97
CA LEU A 249 -9.04 22.18 2.76
C LEU A 249 -8.75 23.66 2.50
N LEU A 250 -9.76 24.53 2.60
CA LEU A 250 -9.61 25.97 2.38
C LEU A 250 -8.70 26.63 3.43
N ALA A 251 -8.70 26.13 4.67
CA ALA A 251 -7.76 26.60 5.71
C ALA A 251 -6.29 26.34 5.32
N ALA A 252 -6.00 25.27 4.59
CA ALA A 252 -4.65 25.02 4.04
C ALA A 252 -4.25 26.08 2.99
N HIS A 253 -5.22 26.79 2.42
CA HIS A 253 -5.02 27.91 1.50
C HIS A 253 -5.19 29.29 2.18
N GLY A 254 -5.22 29.34 3.53
CA GLY A 254 -5.34 30.59 4.28
C GLY A 254 -6.72 31.25 4.22
N LEU A 255 -7.76 30.50 3.83
CA LEU A 255 -9.13 30.97 3.72
C LEU A 255 -9.97 30.46 4.88
N ASP A 256 -10.74 31.34 5.52
CA ASP A 256 -11.65 30.98 6.61
C ASP A 256 -13.10 31.28 6.24
N TYR A 257 -13.90 30.21 6.15
CA TYR A 257 -15.34 30.26 5.89
C TYR A 257 -16.09 29.52 6.99
N SER A 258 -17.33 29.94 7.29
CA SER A 258 -18.20 29.18 8.18
C SER A 258 -18.75 27.94 7.49
N GLN A 259 -19.00 26.85 8.24
CA GLN A 259 -19.57 25.62 7.66
C GLN A 259 -20.96 25.87 7.07
N ASN A 260 -21.77 26.74 7.70
CA ASN A 260 -23.11 27.08 7.23
C ASN A 260 -23.09 27.85 5.90
N ASP A 261 -22.13 28.77 5.71
CA ASP A 261 -22.01 29.51 4.44
C ASP A 261 -21.55 28.58 3.31
N LEU A 262 -20.56 27.73 3.58
CA LEU A 262 -20.14 26.68 2.66
C LEU A 262 -21.30 25.73 2.34
N TYR A 263 -22.07 25.30 3.33
CA TYR A 263 -23.23 24.43 3.12
C TYR A 263 -24.26 25.06 2.17
N LYS A 264 -24.63 26.33 2.39
CA LYS A 264 -25.59 27.04 1.54
C LYS A 264 -25.09 27.19 0.11
N GLU A 265 -23.85 27.61 -0.08
CA GLU A 265 -23.27 27.76 -1.42
C GLU A 265 -23.09 26.41 -2.12
N LEU A 266 -22.56 25.39 -1.44
CA LEU A 266 -22.40 24.05 -1.99
C LEU A 266 -23.74 23.45 -2.45
N ARG A 267 -24.82 23.64 -1.68
CA ARG A 267 -26.16 23.19 -2.10
C ARG A 267 -26.68 23.92 -3.32
N LYS A 268 -26.41 25.22 -3.40
CA LYS A 268 -26.81 26.07 -4.52
C LYS A 268 -26.08 25.68 -5.80
N ILE A 269 -24.77 25.49 -5.77
CA ILE A 269 -23.98 25.12 -6.96
C ILE A 269 -24.26 23.69 -7.43
N THR A 270 -24.53 22.75 -6.51
CA THR A 270 -24.86 21.36 -6.85
C THR A 270 -26.34 21.15 -7.23
N GLY A 271 -27.18 22.17 -7.00
CA GLY A 271 -28.63 22.06 -7.13
C GLY A 271 -29.21 20.97 -6.22
N THR A 272 -28.70 20.84 -5.00
CA THR A 272 -29.19 19.86 -4.01
C THR A 272 -30.62 20.25 -3.57
N PRO A 273 -31.63 19.37 -3.75
CA PRO A 273 -33.02 19.68 -3.42
C PRO A 273 -33.24 20.05 -1.95
N GLY A 274 -34.13 21.01 -1.66
CA GLY A 274 -34.36 21.52 -0.30
C GLY A 274 -34.81 20.48 0.74
N ASN A 275 -35.35 19.35 0.29
CA ASN A 275 -35.80 18.24 1.13
C ASN A 275 -34.74 17.14 1.35
N THR A 276 -33.55 17.26 0.74
CA THR A 276 -32.43 16.34 0.96
C THR A 276 -31.51 16.93 2.03
N GLU A 277 -31.13 16.16 3.04
CA GLU A 277 -30.06 16.54 3.99
C GLU A 277 -28.68 16.34 3.34
N GLY A 278 -27.73 17.24 3.62
CA GLY A 278 -26.37 17.15 3.06
C GLY A 278 -26.20 17.81 1.69
N ILE A 279 -25.24 17.33 0.89
CA ILE A 279 -24.89 17.85 -0.45
C ILE A 279 -24.73 16.67 -1.41
N ILE A 280 -25.41 16.73 -2.56
CA ILE A 280 -25.26 15.75 -3.63
C ILE A 280 -24.21 16.24 -4.61
N ILE A 281 -23.12 15.50 -4.76
CA ILE A 281 -22.08 15.78 -5.78
C ILE A 281 -22.47 15.07 -7.07
N LYS A 282 -22.40 15.79 -8.20
CA LYS A 282 -22.72 15.26 -9.53
C LYS A 282 -21.52 15.26 -10.45
N ASP A 283 -20.75 16.35 -10.47
CA ASP A 283 -19.63 16.52 -11.38
C ASP A 283 -18.57 17.50 -10.80
N GLN A 284 -18.10 18.45 -11.62
CA GLN A 284 -17.05 19.42 -11.28
C GLN A 284 -17.55 20.62 -10.45
N GLU A 285 -18.82 20.70 -10.06
CA GLU A 285 -19.34 21.96 -9.49
C GLU A 285 -18.61 22.36 -8.20
N VAL A 286 -18.19 21.37 -7.40
CA VAL A 286 -17.45 21.58 -6.16
C VAL A 286 -15.99 21.99 -6.43
N SER A 287 -15.32 21.33 -7.38
CA SER A 287 -13.95 21.69 -7.77
C SER A 287 -13.88 23.06 -8.43
N ASP A 288 -14.83 23.39 -9.31
CA ASP A 288 -14.98 24.72 -9.91
C ASP A 288 -15.17 25.82 -8.85
N TYR A 289 -15.84 25.50 -7.74
CA TYR A 289 -15.96 26.43 -6.62
C TYR A 289 -14.65 26.59 -5.86
N ILE A 290 -13.90 25.52 -5.61
CA ILE A 290 -12.55 25.59 -5.01
C ILE A 290 -11.61 26.43 -5.90
N ASN A 291 -11.65 26.23 -7.22
CA ASN A 291 -10.81 26.93 -8.19
C ASN A 291 -11.14 28.43 -8.29
N LYS A 292 -12.34 28.85 -7.90
CA LYS A 292 -12.69 30.28 -7.79
C LYS A 292 -12.11 30.94 -6.54
N LEU A 293 -11.87 30.14 -5.50
CA LEU A 293 -11.39 30.61 -4.20
C LEU A 293 -9.87 30.49 -4.07
N THR A 294 -9.26 29.54 -4.78
CA THR A 294 -7.85 29.20 -4.69
C THR A 294 -7.17 29.36 -6.05
N SER A 295 -5.84 29.46 -6.07
CA SER A 295 -5.05 29.46 -7.31
C SER A 295 -4.71 28.05 -7.81
N ALA A 296 -5.28 27.01 -7.20
CA ALA A 296 -5.01 25.61 -7.53
C ALA A 296 -5.97 25.12 -8.62
N ASP A 297 -5.54 24.11 -9.39
CA ASP A 297 -6.36 23.46 -10.42
C ASP A 297 -6.95 22.15 -9.86
N PHE A 298 -8.04 22.26 -9.10
CA PHE A 298 -8.77 21.10 -8.60
C PHE A 298 -9.71 20.52 -9.66
N GLY A 299 -9.86 19.19 -9.62
CA GLY A 299 -10.89 18.45 -10.32
C GLY A 299 -11.71 17.59 -9.35
N THR A 300 -12.81 17.03 -9.84
CA THR A 300 -13.58 15.98 -9.20
C THR A 300 -13.48 14.71 -10.04
N PHE A 301 -13.08 13.60 -9.44
CA PHE A 301 -13.10 12.27 -10.06
C PHE A 301 -14.11 11.38 -9.34
N ASN A 302 -15.00 10.74 -10.09
CA ASN A 302 -15.91 9.74 -9.54
C ASN A 302 -15.21 8.38 -9.50
N LEU A 303 -14.80 7.94 -8.31
CA LEU A 303 -14.20 6.63 -8.07
C LEU A 303 -15.23 5.48 -8.25
N GLY A 304 -16.52 5.80 -8.19
CA GLY A 304 -17.61 4.85 -8.35
C GLY A 304 -17.94 4.08 -7.07
N GLN A 305 -19.03 3.32 -7.13
CA GLN A 305 -19.41 2.38 -6.06
C GLN A 305 -18.50 1.15 -6.13
N GLY A 306 -17.90 0.74 -5.02
CA GLY A 306 -16.97 -0.41 -4.98
C GLY A 306 -15.50 -0.09 -5.30
N PHE A 307 -15.09 1.18 -5.31
CA PHE A 307 -13.71 1.60 -5.62
C PHE A 307 -12.62 0.86 -4.82
N GLY A 308 -11.50 0.48 -5.42
CA GLY A 308 -10.45 -0.19 -4.67
C GLY A 308 -10.94 -1.57 -4.28
N ILE A 309 -11.37 -2.34 -5.27
CA ILE A 309 -11.59 -3.80 -5.19
C ILE A 309 -10.68 -4.50 -6.20
N MET A 310 -10.11 -3.75 -7.13
CA MET A 310 -9.02 -4.24 -7.97
C MET A 310 -7.74 -3.56 -7.52
N LYS A 311 -6.64 -4.33 -7.50
CA LYS A 311 -5.31 -3.82 -7.11
C LYS A 311 -4.92 -2.58 -7.90
N ASP A 312 -5.20 -2.57 -9.20
CA ASP A 312 -4.87 -1.45 -10.09
C ASP A 312 -5.59 -0.15 -9.73
N GLU A 313 -6.82 -0.23 -9.21
CA GLU A 313 -7.55 0.94 -8.72
C GLU A 313 -6.85 1.54 -7.49
N THR A 314 -6.42 0.68 -6.56
CA THR A 314 -5.71 1.09 -5.35
C THR A 314 -4.35 1.72 -5.69
N VAL A 315 -3.63 1.14 -6.65
CA VAL A 315 -2.35 1.68 -7.13
C VAL A 315 -2.56 3.07 -7.75
N ALA A 316 -3.54 3.20 -8.66
CA ALA A 316 -3.85 4.48 -9.29
C ALA A 316 -4.28 5.55 -8.27
N PHE A 317 -5.09 5.14 -7.29
CA PHE A 317 -5.54 6.01 -6.21
C PHE A 317 -4.39 6.51 -5.33
N ASN A 318 -3.54 5.60 -4.82
CA ASN A 318 -2.39 5.96 -4.01
C ASN A 318 -1.47 6.92 -4.75
N LYS A 319 -1.23 6.66 -6.04
CA LYS A 319 -0.43 7.54 -6.89
C LYS A 319 -1.06 8.93 -7.04
N SER A 320 -2.37 9.00 -7.28
CA SER A 320 -3.09 10.28 -7.40
C SER A 320 -3.00 11.12 -6.12
N ILE A 321 -3.10 10.50 -4.95
CA ILE A 321 -2.89 11.17 -3.66
C ILE A 321 -1.45 11.69 -3.58
N GLN A 322 -0.47 10.81 -3.83
CA GLN A 322 0.94 11.18 -3.73
C GLN A 322 1.28 12.38 -4.65
N ASP A 323 0.79 12.36 -5.88
CA ASP A 323 1.08 13.39 -6.89
C ASP A 323 0.37 14.72 -6.59
N SER A 324 -0.88 14.68 -6.10
CA SER A 324 -1.57 15.89 -5.64
C SER A 324 -0.86 16.52 -4.42
N LEU A 325 -0.43 15.68 -3.46
CA LEU A 325 0.28 16.16 -2.27
C LEU A 325 1.70 16.65 -2.57
N LYS A 326 2.38 16.16 -3.62
CA LYS A 326 3.67 16.72 -4.09
C LYS A 326 3.53 18.18 -4.53
N LYS A 327 2.35 18.60 -4.99
CA LYS A 327 2.03 19.98 -5.36
C LYS A 327 1.44 20.79 -4.19
N ASN A 328 1.48 20.26 -2.97
CA ASN A 328 0.85 20.83 -1.78
C ASN A 328 -0.66 21.07 -1.94
N HIS A 329 -1.35 20.13 -2.58
CA HIS A 329 -2.80 20.14 -2.73
C HIS A 329 -3.42 18.95 -1.98
N PRO A 330 -3.91 19.17 -0.74
CA PRO A 330 -4.72 18.20 -0.01
C PRO A 330 -5.95 17.79 -0.83
N LEU A 331 -6.44 16.58 -0.60
CA LEU A 331 -7.59 16.03 -1.34
C LEU A 331 -8.78 15.81 -0.40
N ILE A 332 -10.00 15.89 -0.93
CA ILE A 332 -11.21 15.45 -0.23
C ILE A 332 -11.65 14.12 -0.84
N LEU A 333 -11.71 13.08 -0.02
CA LEU A 333 -12.44 11.86 -0.32
C LEU A 333 -13.84 11.98 0.30
N THR A 334 -14.90 11.83 -0.49
CA THR A 334 -16.26 12.08 0.00
C THR A 334 -17.29 11.20 -0.70
N ASN A 335 -18.34 10.84 0.02
CA ASN A 335 -19.56 10.23 -0.52
C ASN A 335 -20.79 10.98 0.04
N GLN A 336 -21.98 10.37 0.04
CA GLN A 336 -23.20 11.02 0.51
C GLN A 336 -23.28 11.14 2.04
N THR A 337 -22.50 10.34 2.76
CA THR A 337 -22.62 10.20 4.22
C THR A 337 -21.38 10.66 4.99
N ASN A 338 -20.22 10.67 4.34
CA ASN A 338 -18.94 10.89 4.97
C ASN A 338 -18.02 11.72 4.06
N SER A 339 -17.06 12.40 4.68
CA SER A 339 -15.94 13.05 3.99
C SER A 339 -14.66 12.87 4.79
N PHE A 340 -13.52 12.95 4.13
CA PHE A 340 -12.20 12.82 4.72
C PHE A 340 -11.22 13.69 3.94
N VAL A 341 -10.41 14.50 4.63
CA VAL A 341 -9.41 15.36 3.97
C VAL A 341 -8.05 14.70 4.07
N ILE A 342 -7.51 14.26 2.94
CA ILE A 342 -6.21 13.58 2.86
C ILE A 342 -5.11 14.63 2.78
N SER A 343 -4.15 14.56 3.71
CA SER A 343 -3.00 15.46 3.76
C SER A 343 -1.65 14.75 3.65
N GLU A 344 -1.62 13.43 3.83
CA GLU A 344 -0.40 12.63 3.81
C GLU A 344 -0.70 11.18 3.38
N ILE A 345 0.28 10.55 2.72
CA ILE A 345 0.26 9.15 2.34
C ILE A 345 1.67 8.56 2.46
N GLU A 346 1.74 7.36 3.02
CA GLU A 346 2.89 6.48 3.02
C GLU A 346 2.54 5.23 2.21
N ILE A 347 3.19 5.07 1.04
CA ILE A 347 2.87 4.00 0.11
C ILE A 347 3.61 2.73 0.50
N ASN A 348 2.86 1.65 0.68
CA ASN A 348 3.43 0.32 0.81
C ASN A 348 3.61 -0.30 -0.58
N GLU A 349 4.84 -0.29 -1.08
CA GLU A 349 5.18 -0.78 -2.43
C GLU A 349 4.90 -2.28 -2.62
N LYS A 350 4.95 -3.07 -1.55
CA LYS A 350 4.68 -4.53 -1.61
C LYS A 350 3.19 -4.81 -1.63
N ASN A 351 2.43 -4.06 -0.83
CA ASN A 351 0.98 -4.21 -0.72
C ASN A 351 0.31 -2.83 -0.65
N PRO A 352 -0.05 -2.23 -1.80
CA PRO A 352 -0.65 -0.89 -1.88
C PRO A 352 -1.92 -0.70 -1.05
N TRP A 353 -2.58 -1.79 -0.66
CA TRP A 353 -3.76 -1.79 0.19
C TRP A 353 -3.46 -1.44 1.66
N LEU A 354 -2.24 -1.74 2.08
CA LEU A 354 -1.70 -1.42 3.41
C LEU A 354 -0.98 -0.08 3.42
N SER A 355 -1.03 0.70 2.34
CA SER A 355 -0.59 2.10 2.35
C SER A 355 -1.35 2.87 3.43
N THR A 356 -0.61 3.66 4.18
CA THR A 356 -1.12 4.44 5.31
C THR A 356 -1.46 5.83 4.82
N ILE A 357 -2.67 6.30 5.12
CA ILE A 357 -3.18 7.60 4.71
C ILE A 357 -3.54 8.38 5.98
N THR A 358 -2.98 9.59 6.08
CA THR A 358 -3.22 10.50 7.20
C THR A 358 -4.04 11.69 6.71
N GLY A 359 -5.05 12.03 7.50
CA GLY A 359 -6.01 13.05 7.10
C GLY A 359 -6.96 13.49 8.21
N MET A 360 -7.66 14.59 7.96
CA MET A 360 -8.65 15.14 8.89
C MET A 360 -9.99 14.40 8.72
N ASN A 361 -10.49 13.85 9.82
CA ASN A 361 -11.83 13.28 9.90
C ASN A 361 -12.83 14.33 10.46
N PRO A 362 -13.80 14.82 9.65
CA PRO A 362 -14.77 15.84 10.06
C PRO A 362 -15.67 15.45 11.23
N GLU A 363 -16.01 14.17 11.39
CA GLU A 363 -16.84 13.71 12.51
C GLU A 363 -16.13 13.94 13.85
N LYS A 364 -14.81 13.70 13.86
CA LYS A 364 -13.96 13.80 15.07
C LYS A 364 -13.28 15.17 15.19
N GLY A 365 -13.14 15.91 14.10
CA GLY A 365 -12.41 17.18 14.04
C GLY A 365 -10.93 17.05 14.36
N LYS A 366 -10.32 15.91 14.03
CA LYS A 366 -8.90 15.64 14.30
C LYS A 366 -8.26 14.86 13.17
N MET A 367 -6.93 14.90 13.12
CA MET A 367 -6.15 14.01 12.27
C MET A 367 -6.32 12.57 12.74
N VAL A 368 -6.46 11.66 11.77
CA VAL A 368 -6.44 10.22 11.98
C VAL A 368 -5.63 9.57 10.88
N GLU A 369 -4.99 8.47 11.26
CA GLU A 369 -4.29 7.59 10.35
C GLU A 369 -5.17 6.38 10.05
N VAL A 370 -5.28 6.04 8.77
CA VAL A 370 -6.08 4.92 8.28
C VAL A 370 -5.34 4.22 7.15
N THR A 371 -5.46 2.89 7.09
CA THR A 371 -4.98 2.16 5.91
C THR A 371 -5.91 2.40 4.72
N CYS A 372 -5.38 2.32 3.50
CA CYS A 372 -6.19 2.39 2.28
C CYS A 372 -7.33 1.36 2.30
N GLN A 373 -7.08 0.17 2.85
CA GLN A 373 -8.11 -0.84 3.16
C GLN A 373 -9.33 -0.30 3.92
N ARG A 374 -9.12 0.57 4.90
CA ARG A 374 -10.23 1.11 5.71
C ARG A 374 -10.98 2.21 4.96
N LEU A 375 -10.30 2.93 4.08
CA LEU A 375 -10.95 3.91 3.21
C LEU A 375 -11.86 3.27 2.17
N THR A 376 -11.71 1.98 1.88
CA THR A 376 -12.68 1.23 1.09
C THR A 376 -14.04 1.07 1.80
N TRP A 377 -14.25 1.58 3.01
CA TRP A 377 -15.62 1.74 3.55
C TRP A 377 -16.41 2.76 2.71
N PHE A 378 -15.76 3.77 2.13
CA PHE A 378 -16.43 4.71 1.22
C PHE A 378 -17.14 3.98 0.06
N ASN A 379 -16.63 2.80 -0.34
CA ASN A 379 -17.15 1.95 -1.43
C ASN A 379 -18.62 1.59 -1.39
N ARG A 380 -19.29 1.67 -0.23
CA ARG A 380 -20.71 1.35 -0.14
C ARG A 380 -21.57 2.28 -0.99
N GLU A 381 -21.07 3.48 -1.24
CA GLU A 381 -21.77 4.55 -1.95
C GLU A 381 -20.89 5.08 -3.10
N ASN A 382 -21.51 5.85 -3.99
CA ASN A 382 -20.78 6.53 -5.04
C ASN A 382 -19.78 7.52 -4.40
N THR A 383 -18.49 7.26 -4.60
CA THR A 383 -17.40 7.97 -3.92
C THR A 383 -16.69 8.89 -4.89
N TYR A 384 -16.39 10.10 -4.44
CA TYR A 384 -15.71 11.12 -5.20
C TYR A 384 -14.38 11.49 -4.54
N LEU A 385 -13.36 11.69 -5.37
CA LEU A 385 -12.10 12.29 -4.99
C LEU A 385 -12.04 13.69 -5.59
N ILE A 386 -11.81 14.69 -4.75
CA ILE A 386 -11.61 16.09 -5.15
C ILE A 386 -10.18 16.44 -4.81
N GLY A 387 -9.35 16.73 -5.81
CA GLY A 387 -7.91 16.93 -5.65
C GLY A 387 -7.33 17.63 -6.87
N GLU A 388 -6.01 17.73 -6.96
CA GLU A 388 -5.37 18.33 -8.13
C GLU A 388 -5.72 17.57 -9.41
N LYS A 389 -6.22 18.29 -10.41
CA LYS A 389 -6.92 17.75 -11.56
C LYS A 389 -6.06 16.75 -12.35
N SER A 390 -4.83 17.11 -12.68
CA SER A 390 -3.94 16.23 -13.46
C SER A 390 -3.45 15.01 -12.67
N ALA A 391 -3.39 15.10 -11.34
CA ALA A 391 -3.09 13.95 -10.48
C ALA A 391 -4.26 12.97 -10.43
N ILE A 392 -5.50 13.46 -10.28
CA ILE A 392 -6.66 12.59 -10.07
C ILE A 392 -7.29 12.06 -11.36
N GLU A 393 -7.07 12.69 -12.51
CA GLU A 393 -7.64 12.23 -13.80
C GLU A 393 -7.13 10.86 -14.23
N ASN A 394 -5.98 10.44 -13.71
CA ASN A 394 -5.39 9.13 -13.96
C ASN A 394 -6.00 8.01 -13.12
N ASN A 395 -6.94 8.31 -12.22
CA ASN A 395 -7.70 7.28 -11.54
C ASN A 395 -8.50 6.48 -12.57
N VAL A 396 -8.67 5.19 -12.29
CA VAL A 396 -9.40 4.26 -13.16
C VAL A 396 -10.46 3.54 -12.35
N SER A 397 -11.61 3.32 -12.96
CA SER A 397 -12.59 2.36 -12.46
C SER A 397 -12.42 1.07 -13.26
N VAL A 398 -11.95 0.02 -12.59
CA VAL A 398 -11.59 -1.25 -13.25
C VAL A 398 -12.78 -2.19 -13.15
N LYS A 399 -13.50 -2.35 -14.27
CA LYS A 399 -14.65 -3.27 -14.37
C LYS A 399 -14.25 -4.72 -14.51
N SER A 400 -13.05 -4.98 -15.03
CA SER A 400 -12.50 -6.31 -15.14
C SER A 400 -10.99 -6.29 -15.07
N SER A 401 -10.39 -7.32 -14.47
CA SER A 401 -8.95 -7.54 -14.47
C SER A 401 -8.63 -8.88 -15.13
N GLU A 402 -7.54 -8.92 -15.88
CA GLU A 402 -7.08 -10.09 -16.63
C GLU A 402 -5.67 -10.46 -16.16
N VAL A 403 -5.43 -11.75 -15.95
CA VAL A 403 -4.12 -12.29 -15.57
C VAL A 403 -3.77 -13.46 -16.47
N ALA A 404 -2.49 -13.55 -16.81
CA ALA A 404 -1.97 -14.68 -17.56
C ALA A 404 -1.94 -15.94 -16.69
N ILE A 405 -2.31 -17.07 -17.28
CA ILE A 405 -2.27 -18.39 -16.64
C ILE A 405 -1.50 -19.38 -17.49
N ASP A 406 -0.93 -20.39 -16.83
CA ASP A 406 -0.30 -21.50 -17.53
C ASP A 406 -1.33 -22.30 -18.32
N GLN A 407 -1.17 -22.30 -19.64
CA GLN A 407 -2.05 -23.04 -20.53
C GLN A 407 -1.94 -24.56 -20.26
N LYS A 408 -3.08 -25.20 -20.01
CA LYS A 408 -3.23 -26.65 -19.91
C LYS A 408 -3.97 -27.16 -21.14
N ILE A 409 -3.33 -28.05 -21.89
CA ILE A 409 -3.95 -28.78 -23.00
C ILE A 409 -3.94 -30.25 -22.62
N VAL A 410 -5.12 -30.86 -22.58
CA VAL A 410 -5.29 -32.26 -22.15
C VAL A 410 -6.18 -32.97 -23.15
N GLU A 411 -5.72 -34.11 -23.64
CA GLU A 411 -6.51 -35.09 -24.37
C GLU A 411 -6.71 -36.30 -23.46
N MET A 412 -7.97 -36.67 -23.21
CA MET A 412 -8.33 -37.87 -22.45
C MET A 412 -9.12 -38.82 -23.33
N ASN A 413 -8.65 -40.05 -23.38
CA ASN A 413 -9.20 -41.13 -24.20
C ASN A 413 -9.65 -42.27 -23.28
N ASN A 414 -10.47 -43.18 -23.82
CA ASN A 414 -10.93 -44.39 -23.13
C ASN A 414 -11.70 -44.09 -21.82
N LEU A 415 -12.49 -43.01 -21.79
CA LEU A 415 -13.33 -42.69 -20.64
C LEU A 415 -14.54 -43.64 -20.63
N GLU A 416 -14.63 -44.54 -19.66
CA GLU A 416 -15.83 -45.37 -19.44
C GLU A 416 -15.83 -45.97 -18.03
N ASP A 417 -16.62 -45.41 -17.11
CA ASP A 417 -16.78 -45.96 -15.74
C ASP A 417 -17.85 -45.21 -14.91
N GLY A 418 -18.52 -44.20 -15.48
CA GLY A 418 -19.49 -43.40 -14.75
C GLY A 418 -18.88 -42.43 -13.74
N LEU A 419 -17.55 -42.32 -13.68
CA LEU A 419 -16.83 -41.53 -12.69
C LEU A 419 -16.35 -40.18 -13.25
N ASP A 420 -16.27 -39.19 -12.37
CA ASP A 420 -15.64 -37.90 -12.67
C ASP A 420 -14.13 -38.02 -12.43
N VAL A 421 -13.34 -37.94 -13.50
CA VAL A 421 -11.87 -37.94 -13.47
C VAL A 421 -11.36 -36.50 -13.60
N LYS A 422 -10.39 -36.11 -12.78
CA LYS A 422 -9.77 -34.79 -12.86
C LYS A 422 -8.91 -34.67 -14.12
N ALA A 423 -9.23 -33.71 -14.98
CA ALA A 423 -8.41 -33.37 -16.14
C ALA A 423 -7.28 -32.41 -15.77
N PHE A 424 -7.61 -31.27 -15.13
CA PHE A 424 -6.64 -30.31 -14.61
C PHE A 424 -7.28 -29.33 -13.62
N GLU A 425 -6.43 -28.54 -12.97
CA GLU A 425 -6.79 -27.42 -12.09
C GLU A 425 -6.05 -26.15 -12.55
N ILE A 426 -6.70 -25.01 -12.37
CA ILE A 426 -6.11 -23.67 -12.55
C ILE A 426 -6.23 -22.97 -11.20
N GLU A 427 -5.11 -22.50 -10.66
CA GLU A 427 -5.04 -21.83 -9.36
C GLU A 427 -4.68 -20.34 -9.56
N ILE A 428 -5.40 -19.46 -8.87
CA ILE A 428 -5.27 -18.00 -8.96
C ILE A 428 -5.31 -17.41 -7.56
N ASN A 429 -4.32 -16.57 -7.21
CA ASN A 429 -4.41 -15.76 -6.00
C ASN A 429 -5.36 -14.58 -6.23
N LEU A 430 -6.60 -14.69 -5.74
CA LEU A 430 -7.60 -13.64 -5.83
C LEU A 430 -7.23 -12.42 -4.98
N THR A 431 -6.58 -12.62 -3.84
CA THR A 431 -6.14 -11.50 -3.00
C THR A 431 -5.10 -10.65 -3.71
N GLU A 432 -4.19 -11.24 -4.48
CA GLU A 432 -3.25 -10.45 -5.27
C GLU A 432 -3.95 -9.62 -6.35
N LEU A 433 -4.98 -10.18 -7.01
CA LEU A 433 -5.69 -9.49 -8.08
C LEU A 433 -6.66 -8.42 -7.55
N THR A 434 -7.35 -8.72 -6.44
CA THR A 434 -8.46 -7.90 -5.92
C THR A 434 -8.10 -7.13 -4.64
N SER A 435 -6.95 -7.39 -4.02
CA SER A 435 -6.60 -6.88 -2.69
C SER A 435 -7.63 -7.22 -1.59
N VAL A 436 -8.55 -8.17 -1.83
CA VAL A 436 -9.59 -8.61 -0.90
C VAL A 436 -9.25 -10.00 -0.35
N GLN A 437 -9.33 -10.14 0.98
CA GLN A 437 -9.06 -11.38 1.71
C GLN A 437 -10.33 -12.09 2.23
N ASN A 438 -11.51 -11.52 1.99
CA ASN A 438 -12.79 -12.02 2.51
C ASN A 438 -13.67 -12.54 1.36
N ILE A 439 -14.09 -13.81 1.45
CA ILE A 439 -14.93 -14.48 0.44
C ILE A 439 -16.27 -13.76 0.30
N SER A 440 -16.85 -13.36 1.43
CA SER A 440 -18.11 -12.60 1.46
C SER A 440 -18.04 -11.29 0.67
N ARG A 441 -16.90 -10.58 0.72
CA ARG A 441 -16.67 -9.36 -0.06
C ARG A 441 -16.42 -9.65 -1.53
N ILE A 442 -15.69 -10.73 -1.85
CA ILE A 442 -15.53 -11.18 -3.25
C ILE A 442 -16.90 -11.44 -3.88
N LYS A 443 -17.77 -12.18 -3.20
CA LYS A 443 -19.14 -12.47 -3.66
C LYS A 443 -19.97 -11.21 -3.90
N GLN A 444 -19.92 -10.24 -2.99
CA GLN A 444 -20.72 -9.01 -3.09
C GLN A 444 -20.30 -8.11 -4.24
N ASN A 445 -19.02 -8.11 -4.59
CA ASN A 445 -18.47 -7.10 -5.49
C ASN A 445 -18.10 -7.64 -6.87
N LEU A 446 -17.83 -8.93 -7.00
CA LEU A 446 -17.51 -9.58 -8.27
C LEU A 446 -18.73 -10.33 -8.81
N VAL A 447 -18.83 -10.45 -10.13
CA VAL A 447 -19.94 -11.11 -10.84
C VAL A 447 -19.57 -12.51 -11.31
N SER A 448 -18.39 -12.62 -11.91
CA SER A 448 -17.95 -13.84 -12.56
C SER A 448 -16.43 -13.98 -12.58
N PHE A 449 -16.02 -15.23 -12.64
CA PHE A 449 -14.68 -15.67 -13.03
C PHE A 449 -14.77 -16.30 -14.42
N GLU A 450 -13.85 -15.93 -15.30
CA GLU A 450 -13.93 -16.32 -16.71
C GLU A 450 -12.60 -16.88 -17.22
N LEU A 451 -12.72 -17.93 -18.03
CA LEU A 451 -11.66 -18.42 -18.91
C LEU A 451 -12.15 -18.19 -20.35
N PRO A 452 -11.96 -16.99 -20.91
CA PRO A 452 -12.53 -16.63 -22.21
C PRO A 452 -12.00 -17.52 -23.35
N GLU A 453 -10.77 -17.99 -23.22
CA GLU A 453 -10.09 -18.86 -24.19
C GLU A 453 -10.26 -20.35 -23.90
N PHE A 454 -11.04 -20.73 -22.88
CA PHE A 454 -11.32 -22.13 -22.60
C PHE A 454 -11.98 -22.79 -23.81
N SER A 455 -11.55 -24.01 -24.16
CA SER A 455 -12.16 -24.80 -25.22
C SER A 455 -12.28 -26.25 -24.78
N THR A 456 -13.44 -26.83 -25.05
CA THR A 456 -13.73 -28.24 -24.82
C THR A 456 -14.33 -28.86 -26.07
N GLN A 457 -13.91 -30.09 -26.37
CA GLN A 457 -14.39 -30.88 -27.51
C GLN A 457 -14.69 -32.30 -27.02
N ILE A 458 -15.90 -32.80 -27.28
CA ILE A 458 -16.29 -34.19 -27.08
C ILE A 458 -16.35 -34.86 -28.46
N PHE A 459 -15.67 -35.99 -28.63
CA PHE A 459 -15.67 -36.74 -29.89
C PHE A 459 -16.90 -37.64 -29.96
N LYS A 460 -17.61 -37.56 -31.09
CA LYS A 460 -18.79 -38.38 -31.40
C LYS A 460 -18.37 -39.67 -32.11
N ILE A 461 -19.26 -40.65 -32.11
CA ILE A 461 -19.00 -41.98 -32.69
C ILE A 461 -18.85 -41.88 -34.23
N ASP A 462 -19.52 -40.91 -34.86
CA ASP A 462 -19.46 -40.65 -36.29
C ASP A 462 -18.20 -39.87 -36.75
N GLY A 463 -17.31 -39.52 -35.81
CA GLY A 463 -16.11 -38.73 -36.07
C GLY A 463 -16.30 -37.21 -36.02
N ASN A 464 -17.53 -36.72 -35.79
CA ASN A 464 -17.79 -35.30 -35.56
C ASN A 464 -17.44 -34.90 -34.12
N LEU A 465 -17.45 -33.59 -33.85
CA LEU A 465 -17.14 -33.01 -32.54
C LEU A 465 -18.32 -32.22 -32.01
N GLU A 466 -18.59 -32.35 -30.71
CA GLU A 466 -19.37 -31.38 -29.95
C GLU A 466 -18.40 -30.41 -29.27
N THR A 467 -18.57 -29.10 -29.46
CA THR A 467 -17.57 -28.13 -28.99
C THR A 467 -18.21 -27.00 -28.20
N LYS A 468 -17.53 -26.55 -27.14
CA LYS A 468 -17.87 -25.32 -26.41
C LYS A 468 -16.62 -24.49 -26.15
N THR A 469 -16.76 -23.18 -26.29
CA THR A 469 -15.71 -22.18 -26.05
C THR A 469 -16.13 -21.22 -24.95
N GLY A 470 -15.17 -20.74 -24.18
CA GLY A 470 -15.37 -19.92 -23.00
C GLY A 470 -15.90 -20.72 -21.80
N LEU A 471 -15.48 -20.34 -20.61
CA LEU A 471 -16.07 -20.77 -19.35
C LEU A 471 -16.36 -19.55 -18.49
N VAL A 472 -17.58 -19.44 -17.99
CA VAL A 472 -18.01 -18.38 -17.06
C VAL A 472 -18.54 -19.05 -15.79
N LEU A 473 -17.99 -18.66 -14.66
CA LEU A 473 -18.32 -19.18 -13.33
C LEU A 473 -18.86 -18.04 -12.49
N SER A 474 -20.08 -18.17 -11.96
CA SER A 474 -20.70 -17.10 -11.17
C SER A 474 -20.16 -17.08 -9.74
N THR A 475 -19.95 -15.88 -9.21
CA THR A 475 -19.54 -15.65 -7.81
C THR A 475 -20.70 -15.80 -6.83
N ASN A 476 -21.96 -15.78 -7.29
CA ASN A 476 -23.15 -15.92 -6.45
C ASN A 476 -23.20 -17.25 -5.67
N GLU A 477 -22.39 -18.21 -6.08
CA GLU A 477 -22.31 -19.55 -5.50
C GLU A 477 -21.35 -19.63 -4.32
N LEU A 478 -20.48 -18.62 -4.17
CA LEU A 478 -19.56 -18.52 -3.05
C LEU A 478 -20.34 -18.44 -1.72
N PRO A 479 -19.75 -18.88 -0.60
CA PRO A 479 -20.39 -18.80 0.70
C PRO A 479 -20.56 -17.33 1.12
N ASP A 480 -21.64 -17.05 1.86
CA ASP A 480 -21.92 -15.70 2.39
C ASP A 480 -21.02 -15.34 3.58
N SER A 481 -20.33 -16.33 4.15
CA SER A 481 -19.40 -16.18 5.26
C SER A 481 -18.00 -16.63 4.88
N ASP A 482 -16.99 -16.00 5.48
CA ASP A 482 -15.59 -16.37 5.28
C ASP A 482 -15.32 -17.76 5.88
N VAL A 483 -14.63 -18.61 5.12
CA VAL A 483 -14.29 -19.99 5.47
C VAL A 483 -12.88 -20.29 4.97
N GLN A 484 -12.14 -21.13 5.71
CA GLN A 484 -10.75 -21.47 5.34
C GLN A 484 -10.68 -22.31 4.06
N HIS A 485 -11.64 -23.21 3.88
CA HIS A 485 -11.72 -24.08 2.71
C HIS A 485 -13.17 -24.25 2.30
N TRP A 486 -13.45 -24.07 1.02
CA TRP A 486 -14.77 -24.27 0.45
C TRP A 486 -14.69 -24.89 -0.93
N LYS A 487 -15.58 -25.86 -1.18
CA LYS A 487 -15.75 -26.47 -2.50
C LYS A 487 -17.18 -26.26 -2.96
N GLY A 488 -17.37 -25.61 -4.10
CA GLY A 488 -18.67 -25.42 -4.74
C GLY A 488 -19.28 -26.72 -5.25
N GLU A 489 -20.46 -26.63 -5.82
CA GLU A 489 -21.07 -27.77 -6.52
C GLU A 489 -20.36 -28.04 -7.85
N ILE A 490 -20.42 -29.30 -8.31
CA ILE A 490 -19.93 -29.66 -9.64
C ILE A 490 -20.99 -29.28 -10.67
N LYS A 491 -20.59 -28.56 -11.71
CA LYS A 491 -21.49 -28.06 -12.75
C LYS A 491 -21.15 -28.61 -14.12
N SER A 492 -22.18 -28.90 -14.91
CA SER A 492 -21.98 -29.30 -16.30
C SER A 492 -21.50 -28.13 -17.15
N VAL A 493 -20.40 -28.33 -17.88
CA VAL A 493 -19.87 -27.38 -18.86
C VAL A 493 -20.36 -27.78 -20.24
N LEU A 494 -20.14 -29.03 -20.62
CA LEU A 494 -20.58 -29.62 -21.89
C LEU A 494 -20.92 -31.09 -21.64
N GLU A 495 -22.00 -31.57 -22.22
CA GLU A 495 -22.38 -32.98 -22.16
C GLU A 495 -22.98 -33.37 -23.50
N PHE A 496 -22.61 -34.56 -23.97
CA PHE A 496 -23.12 -35.12 -25.20
C PHE A 496 -23.44 -36.59 -24.99
N GLU A 497 -24.52 -37.03 -25.62
CA GLU A 497 -25.01 -38.39 -25.55
C GLU A 497 -25.12 -38.92 -26.97
N ASP A 498 -24.49 -40.05 -27.22
CA ASP A 498 -24.44 -40.72 -28.52
C ASP A 498 -24.95 -42.16 -28.37
N GLU A 499 -25.51 -42.70 -29.44
CA GLU A 499 -26.07 -44.06 -29.42
C GLU A 499 -25.79 -44.83 -30.70
N THR A 500 -25.47 -46.10 -30.51
CA THR A 500 -25.48 -47.12 -31.56
C THR A 500 -26.70 -48.02 -31.36
N THR A 501 -26.90 -48.96 -32.30
CA THR A 501 -27.96 -49.97 -32.17
C THR A 501 -27.83 -50.83 -30.90
N ASN A 502 -26.62 -50.95 -30.31
CA ASN A 502 -26.33 -51.88 -29.22
C ASN A 502 -25.94 -51.19 -27.91
N GLU A 503 -25.47 -49.96 -27.96
CA GLU A 503 -24.89 -49.28 -26.79
C GLU A 503 -25.08 -47.77 -26.90
N LYS A 504 -25.25 -47.13 -25.75
CA LYS A 504 -25.42 -45.69 -25.59
C LYS A 504 -24.34 -45.15 -24.67
N ILE A 505 -23.65 -44.10 -25.09
CA ILE A 505 -22.60 -43.46 -24.30
C ILE A 505 -22.97 -42.00 -24.01
N LYS A 506 -22.83 -41.62 -22.75
CA LYS A 506 -22.92 -40.23 -22.31
C LYS A 506 -21.54 -39.77 -21.89
N THR A 507 -20.99 -38.75 -22.53
CA THR A 507 -19.69 -38.14 -22.20
C THR A 507 -19.91 -36.72 -21.71
N TRP A 508 -19.20 -36.31 -20.66
CA TRP A 508 -19.36 -34.98 -20.08
C TRP A 508 -18.04 -34.34 -19.68
N VAL A 509 -18.10 -33.02 -19.61
CA VAL A 509 -17.09 -32.13 -19.05
C VAL A 509 -17.80 -31.26 -18.02
N LYS A 510 -17.26 -31.23 -16.80
CA LYS A 510 -17.81 -30.51 -15.66
C LYS A 510 -16.74 -29.60 -15.06
N SER A 511 -17.16 -28.59 -14.31
CA SER A 511 -16.29 -27.68 -13.58
C SER A 511 -16.71 -27.55 -12.11
N ARG A 512 -15.76 -27.16 -11.28
CA ARG A 512 -15.98 -26.87 -9.85
C ARG A 512 -15.10 -25.73 -9.41
N ILE A 513 -15.66 -24.81 -8.63
CA ILE A 513 -14.91 -23.77 -7.92
C ILE A 513 -14.46 -24.32 -6.57
N ILE A 514 -13.21 -24.08 -6.21
CA ILE A 514 -12.66 -24.31 -4.87
C ILE A 514 -12.03 -22.99 -4.41
N ILE A 515 -12.32 -22.56 -3.19
CA ILE A 515 -11.68 -21.40 -2.56
C ILE A 515 -10.95 -21.88 -1.31
N ASP A 516 -9.70 -21.46 -1.20
CA ASP A 516 -8.83 -21.72 -0.06
C ASP A 516 -8.30 -20.40 0.49
N GLN A 517 -8.33 -20.25 1.81
CA GLN A 517 -7.63 -19.17 2.50
C GLN A 517 -6.36 -19.74 3.14
N ASP A 518 -5.21 -19.19 2.75
CA ASP A 518 -3.94 -19.63 3.31
C ASP A 518 -3.69 -19.07 4.72
N PHE A 519 -2.54 -19.41 5.29
CA PHE A 519 -2.15 -18.97 6.64
C PHE A 519 -1.83 -17.46 6.73
N LEU A 520 -1.58 -16.80 5.59
CA LEU A 520 -1.38 -15.36 5.49
C LEU A 520 -2.71 -14.61 5.31
N GLY A 521 -3.79 -15.35 5.08
CA GLY A 521 -5.13 -14.81 4.85
C GLY A 521 -5.42 -14.56 3.37
N ASP A 522 -4.54 -14.96 2.46
CA ASP A 522 -4.73 -14.81 1.02
C ASP A 522 -5.74 -15.83 0.49
N LEU A 523 -6.63 -15.36 -0.38
CA LEU A 523 -7.65 -16.16 -1.03
C LEU A 523 -7.12 -16.71 -2.36
N ASN A 524 -7.05 -18.03 -2.45
CA ASN A 524 -6.73 -18.76 -3.66
C ASN A 524 -8.01 -19.36 -4.26
N LEU A 525 -8.23 -19.11 -5.54
CA LEU A 525 -9.28 -19.69 -6.36
C LEU A 525 -8.69 -20.82 -7.19
N THR A 526 -9.24 -22.02 -7.03
CA THR A 526 -8.98 -23.15 -7.91
C THR A 526 -10.20 -23.46 -8.75
N ILE A 527 -10.03 -23.46 -10.08
CA ILE A 527 -11.01 -23.97 -11.04
C ILE A 527 -10.59 -25.39 -11.41
N GLN A 528 -11.36 -26.37 -10.95
CA GLN A 528 -11.14 -27.78 -11.25
C GLN A 528 -12.01 -28.20 -12.44
N ILE A 529 -11.39 -28.81 -13.45
CA ILE A 529 -12.09 -29.40 -14.61
C ILE A 529 -12.10 -30.92 -14.47
N LEU A 530 -13.30 -31.49 -14.58
CA LEU A 530 -13.57 -32.92 -14.45
C LEU A 530 -14.17 -33.43 -15.76
N VAL A 531 -13.83 -34.66 -16.14
CA VAL A 531 -14.38 -35.33 -17.32
C VAL A 531 -14.81 -36.74 -16.96
N GLY A 532 -15.76 -37.29 -17.69
CA GLY A 532 -16.17 -38.67 -17.49
C GLY A 532 -17.05 -39.13 -18.64
N ALA A 533 -17.27 -40.45 -18.67
CA ALA A 533 -18.29 -41.02 -19.53
C ALA A 533 -18.92 -42.26 -18.89
N GLU A 534 -20.17 -42.51 -19.24
CA GLU A 534 -20.93 -43.67 -18.84
C GLU A 534 -21.48 -44.35 -20.09
N SER A 535 -21.19 -45.65 -20.24
CA SER A 535 -21.74 -46.47 -21.30
C SER A 535 -22.82 -47.42 -20.78
N LYS A 536 -23.93 -47.52 -21.49
CA LYS A 536 -25.09 -48.38 -21.18
C LYS A 536 -25.42 -49.26 -22.38
N GLN A 537 -25.44 -50.57 -22.17
CA GLN A 537 -25.85 -51.53 -23.19
C GLN A 537 -27.37 -51.49 -23.41
N ASN A 538 -27.79 -51.40 -24.66
CA ASN A 538 -29.20 -51.43 -25.07
C ASN A 538 -29.74 -52.88 -25.18
N LYS A 539 -28.85 -53.88 -25.29
CA LYS A 539 -29.16 -55.32 -25.38
C LYS A 539 -28.13 -56.16 -24.62
N THR A 540 -28.55 -57.27 -24.03
CA THR A 540 -27.69 -58.29 -23.42
C THR A 540 -26.92 -59.05 -24.50
N GLN A 541 -25.78 -58.52 -24.95
CA GLN A 541 -24.82 -59.23 -25.79
C GLN A 541 -23.43 -59.13 -25.15
N GLU A 542 -22.77 -60.28 -24.97
CA GLU A 542 -21.55 -60.40 -24.14
C GLU A 542 -20.24 -60.00 -24.86
N ASP A 543 -20.22 -59.67 -26.16
CA ASP A 543 -18.97 -59.56 -26.93
C ASP A 543 -18.83 -58.37 -27.91
N SER A 544 -19.55 -57.26 -27.71
CA SER A 544 -19.30 -56.04 -28.53
C SER A 544 -18.21 -55.16 -27.93
N GLN A 545 -17.32 -54.61 -28.77
CA GLN A 545 -16.43 -53.50 -28.40
C GLN A 545 -17.23 -52.40 -27.69
N ARG A 546 -16.84 -52.05 -26.47
CA ARG A 546 -17.49 -50.98 -25.71
C ARG A 546 -17.15 -49.61 -26.27
N LEU A 547 -18.14 -48.74 -26.33
CA LEU A 547 -17.96 -47.32 -26.59
C LEU A 547 -17.21 -46.68 -25.43
N THR A 548 -16.16 -45.93 -25.77
CA THR A 548 -15.40 -45.14 -24.80
C THR A 548 -15.39 -43.67 -25.18
N GLY A 549 -15.53 -42.79 -24.20
CA GLY A 549 -15.51 -41.35 -24.39
C GLY A 549 -14.12 -40.83 -24.69
N LYS A 550 -14.07 -39.78 -25.52
CA LYS A 550 -12.87 -39.01 -25.81
C LYS A 550 -13.16 -37.52 -25.71
N VAL A 551 -12.29 -36.79 -25.03
CA VAL A 551 -12.40 -35.35 -24.83
C VAL A 551 -11.06 -34.65 -25.03
N ASN A 552 -11.08 -33.48 -25.68
CA ASN A 552 -9.97 -32.55 -25.73
C ASN A 552 -10.33 -31.27 -24.99
N LEU A 553 -9.40 -30.80 -24.17
CA LEU A 553 -9.57 -29.62 -23.35
C LEU A 553 -8.38 -28.68 -23.53
N ASN A 554 -8.65 -27.38 -23.50
CA ASN A 554 -7.67 -26.31 -23.47
C ASN A 554 -8.15 -25.25 -22.49
N SER A 555 -7.35 -24.94 -21.46
CA SER A 555 -7.70 -23.89 -20.49
C SER A 555 -7.70 -22.48 -21.08
N GLY A 556 -6.96 -22.25 -22.16
CA GLY A 556 -6.55 -20.92 -22.58
C GLY A 556 -5.40 -20.35 -21.74
N LYS A 557 -5.01 -19.11 -22.04
CA LYS A 557 -3.89 -18.40 -21.40
C LYS A 557 -4.31 -17.24 -20.50
N ILE A 558 -5.60 -16.90 -20.49
CA ILE A 558 -6.12 -15.73 -19.78
C ILE A 558 -7.17 -16.18 -18.78
N PHE A 559 -7.03 -15.71 -17.54
CA PHE A 559 -8.08 -15.70 -16.54
C PHE A 559 -8.59 -14.27 -16.37
N LYS A 560 -9.91 -14.10 -16.28
CA LYS A 560 -10.57 -12.81 -16.16
C LYS A 560 -11.51 -12.79 -14.97
N VAL A 561 -11.48 -11.68 -14.24
CA VAL A 561 -12.40 -11.40 -13.14
C VAL A 561 -13.24 -10.19 -13.50
N ASN A 562 -14.56 -10.31 -13.34
CA ASN A 562 -15.49 -9.23 -13.66
C ASN A 562 -16.20 -8.71 -12.42
N ARG A 563 -16.39 -7.39 -12.38
CA ARG A 563 -17.08 -6.64 -11.33
C ARG A 563 -18.48 -6.22 -11.77
N ASN A 564 -19.37 -6.02 -10.79
CA ASN A 564 -20.72 -5.47 -10.96
C ASN A 564 -20.73 -4.08 -11.62
#